data_AF-A0A1W9U1G5-F1
#
_entry.id   AF-A0A1W9U1G5-F1
#
_cell.length_a   1.000
_cell.length_b   1.000
_cell.length_c   1.000
_cell.angle_alpha   90.00
_cell.angle_beta   90.00
_cell.angle_gamma   90.00
#
_symmetry.space_group_name_H-M   'P 1'
#
loop_
_entity.id
_entity.type
_entity.pdbx_description
1 polymer ?
#
loop_
_entity_poly.entity_id
_entity_poly.type
_entity_poly.pdbx_seq_one_letter_code
_entity_poly.pdbx_strand_id
1 'polypeptide(L)'
;MRRGTSVLSFGHEIDLVTAAEHFPKDIIYGDIEPAVIQAGTPEQVYEFSRVAIEKGKKAPGGFILEPGCGLPVMAPPLNVWAMTKAASWFQVKNSMKMK
;
A
#
# COMPACT_ATOMS: atom_id res chain seq x y z
N MET A 1 -10.87 -27.41 8.01
CA MET A 1 -11.60 -26.25 7.47
C MET A 1 -10.61 -25.43 6.64
N ARG A 2 -10.84 -25.28 5.33
CA ARG A 2 -9.92 -24.53 4.46
C ARG A 2 -10.40 -23.07 4.44
N ARG A 3 -9.64 -22.14 5.04
CA ARG A 3 -9.98 -20.71 5.02
C ARG A 3 -9.96 -20.20 3.57
N GLY A 4 -10.99 -19.47 3.18
CA GLY A 4 -11.04 -18.73 1.91
C GLY A 4 -10.15 -17.49 1.96
N THR A 5 -9.99 -16.83 0.82
CA THR A 5 -9.20 -15.59 0.70
C THR A 5 -9.79 -14.50 1.59
N SER A 6 -8.93 -13.89 2.40
CA SER A 6 -9.23 -12.76 3.27
C SER A 6 -8.43 -11.54 2.84
N VAL A 7 -8.82 -10.37 3.34
CA VAL A 7 -8.02 -9.14 3.27
C VAL A 7 -7.43 -8.91 4.65
N LEU A 8 -6.11 -8.80 4.74
CA LEU A 8 -5.38 -8.68 6.00
C LEU A 8 -4.68 -7.33 6.05
N SER A 9 -5.06 -6.50 7.02
CA SER A 9 -4.41 -5.22 7.28
C SER A 9 -3.25 -5.39 8.25
N PHE A 10 -2.12 -4.77 7.94
CA PHE A 10 -0.95 -4.72 8.82
C PHE A 10 -0.51 -3.27 9.02
N GLY A 11 -0.13 -2.93 10.26
CA GLY A 11 0.48 -1.63 10.54
C GLY A 11 1.90 -1.52 9.96
N HIS A 12 2.39 -0.29 9.87
CA HIS A 12 3.73 0.05 9.36
C HIS A 12 4.89 -0.68 10.07
N GLU A 13 4.67 -1.26 11.25
CA GLU A 13 5.65 -2.06 12.00
C GLU A 13 5.95 -3.41 11.32
N ILE A 14 5.06 -3.89 10.45
CA ILE A 14 5.19 -5.18 9.77
C ILE A 14 5.62 -4.97 8.32
N ASP A 15 6.69 -5.65 7.91
CA ASP A 15 7.12 -5.64 6.51
C ASP A 15 6.13 -6.41 5.61
N LEU A 16 5.69 -5.77 4.53
CA LEU A 16 4.70 -6.31 3.59
C LEU A 16 5.14 -7.60 2.89
N VAL A 17 6.45 -7.78 2.64
CA VAL A 17 6.97 -9.01 2.03
C VAL A 17 6.88 -10.15 3.05
N THR A 18 7.26 -9.87 4.29
CA THR A 18 7.13 -10.83 5.40
C THR A 18 5.67 -11.24 5.61
N ALA A 19 4.73 -10.29 5.59
CA ALA A 19 3.31 -10.58 5.68
C ALA A 19 2.82 -11.48 4.53
N ALA A 20 3.22 -11.17 3.29
CA ALA A 20 2.87 -11.96 2.11
C ALA A 20 3.42 -13.39 2.14
N GLU A 21 4.60 -13.61 2.72
CA GLU A 21 5.20 -14.95 2.90
C GLU A 21 4.39 -15.81 3.87
N HIS A 22 3.87 -15.21 4.95
CA HIS A 22 3.06 -15.90 5.95
C HIS A 22 1.61 -16.12 5.50
N PHE A 23 1.08 -15.21 4.67
CA PHE A 23 -0.30 -15.24 4.17
C PHE A 23 -0.38 -15.27 2.64
N PRO A 24 0.19 -16.29 1.97
CA PRO A 24 0.36 -16.30 0.51
C PRO A 24 -0.96 -16.45 -0.28
N LYS A 25 -2.10 -16.66 0.39
CA LYS A 25 -3.42 -16.82 -0.24
C LYS A 25 -4.36 -15.65 0.03
N ASP A 26 -3.92 -14.70 0.85
CA ASP A 26 -4.70 -13.56 1.29
C ASP A 26 -4.17 -12.28 0.64
N ILE A 27 -5.05 -11.29 0.50
CA ILE A 27 -4.70 -9.97 0.00
C ILE A 27 -4.09 -9.18 1.15
N ILE A 28 -2.90 -8.63 0.92
CA ILE A 28 -2.27 -7.72 1.87
C ILE A 28 -2.82 -6.31 1.65
N TYR A 29 -3.33 -5.72 2.74
CA TYR A 29 -3.82 -4.34 2.85
C TYR A 29 -2.74 -3.64 3.72
N GLY A 30 -2.00 -2.68 3.16
CA GLY A 30 -1.04 -1.86 3.92
C GLY A 30 0.19 -1.41 3.12
N ASP A 31 1.12 -0.64 3.64
CA ASP A 31 0.74 0.53 4.37
C ASP A 31 1.68 1.73 4.15
N ILE A 32 1.13 2.92 4.33
CA ILE A 32 1.86 4.16 4.59
C ILE A 32 1.48 4.65 5.99
N GLU A 33 2.52 4.87 6.80
CA GLU A 33 2.35 5.40 8.15
C GLU A 33 1.54 6.72 8.14
N PRO A 34 0.44 6.82 8.90
CA PRO A 34 -0.42 8.01 8.89
C PRO A 34 0.30 9.30 9.25
N ALA A 35 1.32 9.23 10.11
CA ALA A 35 2.13 10.38 10.50
C ALA A 35 2.85 11.00 9.29
N VAL A 36 3.32 10.18 8.35
CA VAL A 36 3.92 10.64 7.09
C VAL A 36 2.90 11.34 6.22
N ILE A 37 1.68 10.81 6.14
CA ILE A 37 0.59 11.42 5.35
C ILE A 37 0.18 12.77 5.96
N GLN A 38 0.16 12.86 7.30
CA GLN A 38 -0.24 14.06 8.03
C GLN A 38 0.82 15.17 8.00
N ALA A 39 2.10 14.83 8.17
CA ALA A 39 3.16 15.81 8.46
C ALA A 39 4.34 15.79 7.46
N GLY A 40 4.43 14.78 6.60
CA GLY A 40 5.46 14.70 5.56
C GLY A 40 5.19 15.61 4.36
N THR A 41 6.15 15.66 3.44
CA THR A 41 5.97 16.35 2.15
C THR A 41 5.26 15.45 1.14
N PRO A 42 4.62 16.02 0.09
CA PRO A 42 4.02 15.24 -0.97
C PRO A 42 5.00 14.27 -1.65
N GLU A 43 6.27 14.64 -1.78
CA GLU A 43 7.33 13.81 -2.34
C GLU A 43 7.64 12.61 -1.46
N GLN A 44 7.69 12.80 -0.14
CA GLN A 44 7.85 11.71 0.81
C GLN A 44 6.67 10.74 0.71
N VAL A 45 5.44 11.26 0.73
CA VAL A 45 4.23 10.41 0.62
C VAL A 45 4.22 9.62 -0.68
N TYR A 46 4.57 10.25 -1.81
CA TYR A 46 4.69 9.57 -3.10
C TYR A 46 5.74 8.45 -3.06
N GLU A 47 6.90 8.72 -2.48
CA GLU A 47 7.99 7.76 -2.42
C GLU A 47 7.68 6.57 -1.50
N PHE A 48 7.09 6.81 -0.33
CA PHE A 48 6.62 5.73 0.54
C PHE A 48 5.52 4.90 -0.14
N SER A 49 4.59 5.55 -0.85
CA SER A 49 3.58 4.86 -1.66
C SER A 49 4.22 3.96 -2.72
N ARG A 50 5.24 4.46 -3.43
CA ARG A 50 5.97 3.69 -4.44
C ARG A 50 6.60 2.45 -3.83
N VAL A 51 7.31 2.60 -2.71
CA VAL A 51 7.98 1.49 -2.02
C VAL A 51 6.96 0.45 -1.54
N ALA A 52 5.85 0.89 -0.94
CA ALA A 52 4.77 0.01 -0.50
C ALA A 52 4.19 -0.79 -1.69
N ILE A 53 3.88 -0.11 -2.81
CA ILE A 53 3.40 -0.77 -4.04
C ILE A 53 4.41 -1.77 -4.58
N GLU A 54 5.70 -1.44 -4.62
CA GLU A 54 6.75 -2.34 -5.13
C GLU A 54 6.95 -3.59 -4.28
N LYS A 55 6.84 -3.46 -2.96
CA LYS A 55 6.82 -4.61 -2.04
C LYS A 55 5.53 -5.41 -2.23
N GLY A 56 4.39 -4.74 -2.20
CA GLY A 56 3.07 -5.33 -2.30
C GLY A 56 2.83 -6.11 -3.60
N LYS A 57 3.39 -5.65 -4.73
CA LYS A 57 3.35 -6.38 -6.02
C LYS A 57 3.95 -7.79 -5.97
N LYS A 58 4.77 -8.09 -4.96
CA LYS A 58 5.35 -9.43 -4.74
C LYS A 58 4.40 -10.36 -4.00
N ALA A 59 3.31 -9.85 -3.42
CA ALA A 59 2.34 -10.64 -2.70
C ALA A 59 1.51 -11.51 -3.67
N PRO A 60 1.58 -12.85 -3.57
CA PRO A 60 0.89 -13.74 -4.50
C PRO A 60 -0.64 -13.68 -4.39
N GLY A 61 -1.15 -13.38 -3.19
CA GLY A 61 -2.59 -13.18 -2.96
C GLY A 61 -3.13 -11.82 -3.40
N GLY A 62 -2.25 -10.89 -3.78
CA GLY A 62 -2.60 -9.53 -4.17
C GLY A 62 -2.31 -8.49 -3.09
N PHE A 63 -2.46 -7.22 -3.46
CA PHE A 63 -2.09 -6.09 -2.65
C PHE A 63 -2.99 -4.87 -2.89
N ILE A 64 -3.30 -4.16 -1.83
CA ILE A 64 -4.03 -2.90 -1.85
C ILE A 64 -3.22 -1.88 -1.02
N LEU A 65 -3.04 -0.68 -1.58
CA LEU A 65 -2.39 0.43 -0.89
C LEU A 65 -3.41 1.18 -0.03
N GLU A 66 -3.09 1.41 1.25
CA GLU A 66 -3.85 2.31 2.12
C GLU A 66 -2.95 3.12 3.10
N PRO A 67 -3.56 4.06 3.84
CA PRO A 67 -3.06 4.61 5.11
C PRO A 67 -3.25 3.66 6.30
N GLY A 68 -2.33 3.70 7.26
CA GLY A 68 -2.30 2.73 8.35
C GLY A 68 -3.38 2.96 9.35
N CYS A 69 -4.22 1.98 9.61
CA CYS A 69 -5.39 2.12 10.51
C CYS A 69 -6.46 3.10 9.98
N GLY A 70 -6.09 4.21 9.31
CA GLY A 70 -6.99 5.15 8.64
C GLY A 70 -6.29 6.43 8.15
N LEU A 71 -6.98 7.19 7.29
CA LEU A 71 -6.49 8.48 6.80
C LEU A 71 -6.62 9.56 7.89
N PRO A 72 -5.56 10.33 8.21
CA PRO A 72 -5.66 11.43 9.15
C PRO A 72 -6.66 12.50 8.70
N VAL A 73 -7.54 12.95 9.60
CA VAL A 73 -8.59 13.94 9.32
C VAL A 73 -8.01 15.27 8.80
N MET A 74 -6.80 15.62 9.28
CA MET A 74 -6.13 16.86 8.93
C MET A 74 -5.04 16.67 7.87
N ALA A 75 -4.99 15.51 7.19
CA ALA A 75 -4.00 15.25 6.15
C ALA A 75 -4.08 16.32 5.04
N PRO A 76 -2.96 16.96 4.68
CA PRO A 76 -2.95 17.92 3.57
C PRO A 76 -3.49 17.26 2.29
N PRO A 77 -4.42 17.89 1.54
CA PRO A 77 -4.98 17.31 0.32
C PRO A 77 -3.91 16.92 -0.71
N LEU A 78 -2.81 17.67 -0.77
CA LEU A 78 -1.70 17.38 -1.68
C LEU A 78 -0.96 16.08 -1.32
N ASN A 79 -0.88 15.72 -0.04
CA ASN A 79 -0.32 14.46 0.42
C ASN A 79 -1.22 13.28 0.02
N VAL A 80 -2.54 13.41 0.21
CA VAL A 80 -3.52 12.41 -0.24
C VAL A 80 -3.49 12.24 -1.75
N TRP A 81 -3.37 13.35 -2.49
CA TRP A 81 -3.20 13.32 -3.94
C TRP A 81 -1.89 12.64 -4.36
N ALA A 82 -0.78 12.89 -3.68
CA ALA A 82 0.50 12.24 -3.97
C ALA A 82 0.42 10.72 -3.85
N MET A 83 -0.26 10.21 -2.81
CA MET A 83 -0.54 8.78 -2.65
C MET A 83 -1.35 8.23 -3.83
N THR A 84 -2.43 8.92 -4.20
CA THR A 84 -3.31 8.53 -5.32
C THR A 84 -2.59 8.55 -6.67
N LYS A 85 -1.69 9.52 -6.86
CA LYS A 85 -0.83 9.66 -8.04
C LYS A 85 0.14 8.48 -8.15
N ALA A 86 0.75 8.06 -7.04
CA ALA A 86 1.61 6.88 -7.03
C ALA A 86 0.82 5.62 -7.42
N ALA A 87 -0.33 5.37 -6.78
CA ALA A 87 -1.19 4.24 -7.11
C ALA A 87 -1.54 4.21 -8.61
N SER A 88 -2.02 5.34 -9.15
CA SER A 88 -2.39 5.48 -10.57
C SER A 88 -1.22 5.19 -11.51
N TRP A 89 -0.05 5.77 -11.24
CA TRP A 89 1.14 5.61 -12.08
C TRP A 89 1.64 4.16 -12.13
N PHE A 90 1.72 3.51 -10.98
CA PHE A 90 2.25 2.15 -10.87
C PHE A 90 1.23 1.06 -11.23
N GLN A 91 -0.07 1.37 -11.24
CA GLN A 91 -1.12 0.51 -11.79
C GLN A 91 -1.10 0.51 -13.33
N VAL A 92 -0.98 1.67 -13.98
CA VAL A 92 -0.88 1.78 -15.46
C VAL A 92 0.33 1.05 -16.01
N LYS A 93 1.51 1.16 -15.37
CA LYS A 93 2.71 0.44 -15.80
C LYS A 93 2.57 -1.09 -15.74
N ASN A 94 1.79 -1.63 -14.81
CA ASN A 94 1.51 -3.08 -14.77
C ASN A 94 0.62 -3.50 -15.94
N SER A 95 -0.40 -2.70 -16.28
CA SER A 95 -1.27 -2.99 -17.44
C SER A 95 -0.52 -2.94 -18.78
N MET A 96 0.49 -2.08 -18.91
CA MET A 96 1.30 -1.98 -20.14
C MET A 96 2.32 -3.13 -20.30
N LYS A 97 2.78 -3.75 -19.20
CA LYS A 97 3.67 -4.93 -19.24
C LYS A 97 2.95 -6.25 -19.51
N MET A 98 1.62 -6.25 -19.49
CA MET A 98 0.77 -7.41 -19.78
C MET A 98 0.31 -7.49 -21.24
N LYS A 99 0.84 -6.62 -22.12
CA LYS A 99 0.62 -6.67 -23.58
C LYS A 99 1.87 -7.12 -24.30
#